data_AF-A0A353TAD3-F1
#
_entry.id   AF-A0A353TAD3-F1
#
_cell.length_a   1.000
_cell.length_b   1.000
_cell.length_c   1.000
_cell.angle_alpha   90.00
_cell.angle_beta   90.00
_cell.angle_gamma   90.00
#
_symmetry.space_group_name_H-M   'P 1'
#
loop_
_entity.id
_entity.type
_entity.pdbx_description
1 polymer ?
#
loop_
_entity_poly.entity_id
_entity_poly.type
_entity_poly.pdbx_seq_one_letter_code
_entity_poly.pdbx_strand_id
1 'polypeptide(L)'
;MSGFLDYRIFRSKDSDYWSFEIENCLDTHSDERLKAIADAGFTGIWLRGMLRELCPTGLFEKYYPQAESNVVKLQQLSQRAAKYGLGLWMFFTEPLGMEVSSQFWKDNPGLSGCKIQVYDRAPEYSLCSSTKQVQDYLKNGFAQLTAKVNIQGIFLITASEHINNCWAHVLTKPENFESAENFWLTECACPRCSRRKSSEVICEIISLIRQGVKSGRPETKIVAWDWSWNMNSNPPYRDIVEKLPEDIILMGDFERGGKVKLLDKEITVEEYSLMYAGPSDRFKDEVSAYSSNRKMFIRSQLNTTHELNSVCNLPMIISVFRKLKYAYETGISGCMFTWNFASEVDTLNVFLLNKFVKTYNGQDETRWLNELAIGYFGKSVVPEKVIEAWRLFDEAGHYYPVNGNKFVYFAPVNYAPAYDLKLNFDGSPMGPCDSREPHGDCLEESFGALSIDEIIELLEKLTAGWKNACDKYVKVIGRNSETDNALTAYHCFRSTLNIYEWYKDRKPRQNEPVSDYQKKIIADELDNLNSLKEILSRDSRLGFNLEARKYMFNPELVETKIAKLKKLMP
;
A
#
# COMPACT_ATOMS: atom_id res chain seq x y z
N MET A 1 20.09 -0.35 24.55
CA MET A 1 18.65 -0.09 24.35
C MET A 1 18.46 0.16 22.86
N SER A 2 17.62 -0.59 22.16
CA SER A 2 17.21 -0.20 20.80
C SER A 2 16.41 1.10 20.88
N GLY A 3 16.67 2.03 19.98
CA GLY A 3 15.91 3.27 19.90
C GLY A 3 14.52 3.04 19.32
N PHE A 4 13.64 4.00 19.58
CA PHE A 4 12.31 4.04 18.98
C PHE A 4 12.41 4.13 17.45
N LEU A 5 11.73 3.22 16.75
CA LEU A 5 11.78 3.10 15.28
C LEU A 5 13.21 3.11 14.71
N ASP A 6 14.17 2.38 15.26
CA ASP A 6 15.55 2.28 14.72
C ASP A 6 15.59 1.99 13.21
N TYR A 7 14.64 1.19 12.72
CA TYR A 7 14.52 0.82 11.31
C TYR A 7 13.34 1.56 10.68
N ARG A 8 13.62 2.48 9.76
CA ARG A 8 12.60 3.25 9.01
C ARG A 8 12.87 2.98 7.55
N ILE A 9 12.13 2.00 7.01
CA ILE A 9 12.34 1.43 5.69
C ILE A 9 11.44 2.18 4.70
N PHE A 10 12.06 2.69 3.62
CA PHE A 10 11.40 3.51 2.61
C PHE A 10 11.63 2.96 1.20
N ARG A 11 10.73 3.24 0.26
CA ARG A 11 10.93 2.92 -1.16
C ARG A 11 11.31 4.16 -1.95
N SER A 12 12.25 4.04 -2.89
CA SER A 12 12.43 5.09 -3.89
C SER A 12 11.20 5.17 -4.81
N LYS A 13 10.69 6.38 -5.06
CA LYS A 13 9.56 6.60 -5.98
C LYS A 13 9.89 6.30 -7.45
N ASP A 14 11.17 6.25 -7.78
CA ASP A 14 11.63 5.99 -9.15
C ASP A 14 11.70 4.48 -9.44
N SER A 15 11.61 3.63 -8.41
CA SER A 15 11.61 2.17 -8.54
C SER A 15 10.26 1.62 -9.00
N ASP A 16 10.26 0.86 -10.08
CA ASP A 16 9.07 0.15 -10.58
C ASP A 16 9.03 -1.29 -10.06
N TYR A 17 8.03 -1.59 -9.23
CA TYR A 17 7.83 -2.91 -8.61
C TYR A 17 7.50 -4.01 -9.61
N TRP A 18 6.86 -3.65 -10.74
CA TRP A 18 6.34 -4.59 -11.73
C TRP A 18 7.28 -4.80 -12.93
N SER A 19 8.43 -4.12 -12.96
CA SER A 19 9.38 -4.15 -14.08
C SER A 19 10.79 -4.57 -13.64
N PHE A 20 11.82 -4.14 -14.36
CA PHE A 20 13.23 -4.48 -14.18
C PHE A 20 13.86 -3.77 -12.96
N GLU A 21 13.25 -3.92 -11.78
CA GLU A 21 13.62 -3.16 -10.58
C GLU A 21 15.10 -3.30 -10.22
N ILE A 22 15.62 -4.53 -10.22
CA ILE A 22 17.02 -4.82 -9.89
C ILE A 22 17.96 -4.34 -11.00
N GLU A 23 17.55 -4.51 -12.27
CA GLU A 23 18.42 -4.17 -13.39
C GLU A 23 18.63 -2.65 -13.49
N ASN A 24 17.63 -1.87 -13.10
CA ASN A 24 17.65 -0.41 -13.13
C ASN A 24 17.95 0.22 -11.76
N CYS A 25 18.30 -0.58 -10.75
CA CYS A 25 18.35 -0.12 -9.36
C CYS A 25 19.38 1.01 -9.13
N LEU A 26 20.43 1.09 -9.95
CA LEU A 26 21.44 2.16 -9.87
C LEU A 26 20.95 3.49 -10.44
N ASP A 27 20.00 3.45 -11.38
CA ASP A 27 19.40 4.65 -11.97
C ASP A 27 18.27 5.18 -11.07
N THR A 28 17.48 4.27 -10.50
CA THR A 28 16.36 4.63 -9.61
C THR A 28 16.78 5.02 -8.19
N HIS A 29 18.06 4.83 -7.85
CA HIS A 29 18.68 5.19 -6.56
C HIS A 29 19.97 5.99 -6.79
N SER A 30 19.82 7.18 -7.39
CA SER A 30 20.92 8.13 -7.52
C SER A 30 21.40 8.62 -6.14
N ASP A 31 22.60 9.20 -6.11
CA ASP A 31 23.17 9.80 -4.90
C ASP A 31 22.24 10.89 -4.30
N GLU A 32 21.62 11.71 -5.15
CA GLU A 32 20.67 12.74 -4.75
C GLU A 32 19.41 12.14 -4.12
N ARG A 33 18.88 11.05 -4.71
CA ARG A 33 17.68 10.38 -4.18
C ARG A 33 17.96 9.71 -2.84
N LEU A 34 19.09 9.01 -2.72
CA LEU A 34 19.50 8.37 -1.47
C LEU A 34 19.75 9.41 -0.38
N LYS A 35 20.43 10.51 -0.71
CA LYS A 35 20.61 11.63 0.23
C LYS A 35 19.26 12.20 0.69
N ALA A 36 18.31 12.42 -0.22
CA ALA A 36 17.00 12.94 0.14
C ALA A 36 16.24 12.01 1.09
N ILE A 37 16.30 10.69 0.86
CA ILE A 37 15.71 9.68 1.76
C ILE A 37 16.39 9.71 3.14
N ALA A 38 17.71 9.81 3.20
CA ALA A 38 18.46 9.89 4.46
C ALA A 38 18.17 11.18 5.23
N ASP A 39 18.14 12.34 4.56
CA ASP A 39 17.85 13.65 5.17
C ASP A 39 16.40 13.70 5.71
N ALA A 40 15.47 13.02 5.04
CA ALA A 40 14.09 12.80 5.49
C ALA A 40 14.00 11.91 6.75
N GLY A 41 15.11 11.32 7.20
CA GLY A 41 15.22 10.59 8.46
C GLY A 41 15.07 9.08 8.35
N PHE A 42 14.94 8.52 7.14
CA PHE A 42 14.88 7.07 6.93
C PHE A 42 16.25 6.40 7.14
N THR A 43 16.25 5.12 7.49
CA THR A 43 17.49 4.35 7.77
C THR A 43 17.68 3.16 6.85
N GLY A 44 16.71 2.89 5.96
CA GLY A 44 16.83 1.85 4.96
C GLY A 44 16.01 2.12 3.72
N ILE A 45 16.47 1.56 2.60
CA ILE A 45 15.74 1.48 1.34
C ILE A 45 15.35 0.03 1.08
N TRP A 46 14.23 -0.22 0.38
CA TRP A 46 13.86 -1.58 0.00
C TRP A 46 13.60 -1.77 -1.50
N LEU A 47 13.93 -2.97 -1.98
CA LEU A 47 13.65 -3.42 -3.34
C LEU A 47 12.99 -4.81 -3.34
N ARG A 48 12.16 -5.10 -4.34
CA ARG A 48 11.63 -6.45 -4.56
C ARG A 48 12.73 -7.36 -5.07
N GLY A 49 12.94 -8.49 -4.40
CA GLY A 49 13.83 -9.55 -4.83
C GLY A 49 13.06 -10.76 -5.38
N MET A 50 13.64 -11.40 -6.38
CA MET A 50 13.27 -12.74 -6.82
C MET A 50 14.51 -13.61 -6.71
N LEU A 51 14.50 -14.62 -5.83
CA LEU A 51 15.71 -15.35 -5.47
C LEU A 51 16.34 -16.04 -6.69
N ARG A 52 15.51 -16.51 -7.63
CA ARG A 52 15.97 -17.15 -8.87
C ARG A 52 16.70 -16.20 -9.81
N GLU A 53 16.41 -14.90 -9.74
CA GLU A 53 17.05 -13.86 -10.55
C GLU A 53 18.29 -13.26 -9.89
N LEU A 54 18.57 -13.65 -8.63
CA LEU A 54 19.70 -13.15 -7.86
C LEU A 54 20.69 -14.26 -7.52
N CYS A 55 20.20 -15.39 -7.01
CA CYS A 55 20.98 -16.55 -6.58
C CYS A 55 20.23 -17.83 -6.98
N PRO A 56 20.21 -18.18 -8.28
CA PRO A 56 19.43 -19.30 -8.79
C PRO A 56 19.82 -20.67 -8.21
N THR A 57 21.06 -20.82 -7.71
CA THR A 57 21.69 -22.11 -7.40
C THR A 57 21.63 -23.07 -8.61
N GLY A 58 22.05 -24.32 -8.46
CA GLY A 58 21.92 -25.31 -9.55
C GLY A 58 20.48 -25.57 -10.02
N LEU A 59 19.46 -25.23 -9.21
CA LEU A 59 18.05 -25.45 -9.58
C LEU A 59 17.57 -24.53 -10.71
N PHE A 60 17.96 -23.25 -10.66
CA PHE A 60 17.49 -22.23 -11.61
C PHE A 60 18.58 -21.70 -12.55
N GLU A 61 19.84 -22.11 -12.40
CA GLU A 61 21.01 -21.50 -13.05
C GLU A 61 20.85 -21.33 -14.56
N LYS A 62 20.39 -22.39 -15.24
CA LYS A 62 20.25 -22.39 -16.70
C LYS A 62 19.12 -21.51 -17.24
N TYR A 63 18.18 -21.08 -16.38
CA TYR A 63 17.03 -20.25 -16.79
C TYR A 63 17.25 -18.76 -16.51
N TYR A 64 18.22 -18.41 -15.66
CA TYR A 64 18.47 -17.05 -15.20
C TYR A 64 19.96 -16.67 -15.33
N PRO A 65 20.50 -16.62 -16.56
CA PRO A 65 21.91 -16.31 -16.80
C PRO A 65 22.31 -14.89 -16.35
N GLN A 66 21.36 -13.98 -16.18
CA GLN A 66 21.59 -12.60 -15.74
C GLN A 66 21.84 -12.45 -14.23
N ALA A 67 21.72 -13.51 -13.44
CA ALA A 67 21.74 -13.42 -11.98
C ALA A 67 23.03 -12.82 -11.41
N GLU A 68 24.18 -13.13 -11.99
CA GLU A 68 25.46 -12.56 -11.55
C GLU A 68 25.51 -11.05 -11.76
N SER A 69 25.06 -10.57 -12.92
CA SER A 69 24.97 -9.13 -13.22
C SER A 69 24.04 -8.41 -12.24
N ASN A 70 22.90 -9.01 -11.92
CA ASN A 70 21.95 -8.46 -10.95
C ASN A 70 22.55 -8.35 -9.54
N VAL A 71 23.29 -9.37 -9.10
CA VAL A 71 23.98 -9.33 -7.80
C VAL A 71 25.04 -8.24 -7.76
N VAL A 72 25.82 -8.05 -8.83
CA VAL A 72 26.82 -6.97 -8.90
C VAL A 72 26.16 -5.59 -8.76
N LYS A 73 25.03 -5.36 -9.44
CA LYS A 73 24.26 -4.10 -9.31
C LYS A 73 23.77 -3.89 -7.87
N LEU A 74 23.25 -4.94 -7.22
CA LEU A 74 22.82 -4.87 -5.82
C LEU A 74 23.98 -4.60 -4.85
N GLN A 75 25.17 -5.17 -5.09
CA GLN A 75 26.37 -4.86 -4.31
C GLN A 75 26.73 -3.38 -4.42
N GLN A 76 26.72 -2.83 -5.64
CA GLN A 76 26.99 -1.42 -5.89
C GLN A 76 25.95 -0.51 -5.23
N LEU A 77 24.66 -0.86 -5.31
CA LEU A 77 23.60 -0.12 -4.63
C LEU A 77 23.76 -0.14 -3.12
N SER A 78 24.02 -1.32 -2.53
CA SER A 78 24.26 -1.46 -1.09
C SER A 78 25.41 -0.57 -0.62
N GLN A 79 26.53 -0.57 -1.34
CA GLN A 79 27.67 0.30 -1.04
C GLN A 79 27.34 1.78 -1.20
N ARG A 80 26.55 2.15 -2.22
CA ARG A 80 26.12 3.55 -2.44
C ARG A 80 25.20 4.03 -1.32
N ALA A 81 24.18 3.24 -0.96
CA ALA A 81 23.25 3.54 0.11
C ALA A 81 23.96 3.71 1.47
N ALA A 82 24.95 2.86 1.74
CA ALA A 82 25.73 2.91 2.97
C ALA A 82 26.48 4.24 3.18
N LYS A 83 26.88 4.95 2.10
CA LYS A 83 27.52 6.28 2.19
C LYS A 83 26.62 7.32 2.86
N TYR A 84 25.30 7.13 2.79
CA TYR A 84 24.29 8.01 3.40
C TYR A 84 23.71 7.45 4.71
N GLY A 85 24.28 6.35 5.24
CA GLY A 85 23.75 5.69 6.42
C GLY A 85 22.49 4.86 6.18
N LEU A 86 22.16 4.56 4.92
CA LEU A 86 21.00 3.75 4.54
C LEU A 86 21.40 2.28 4.39
N GLY A 87 20.65 1.38 5.03
CA GLY A 87 20.77 -0.05 4.80
C GLY A 87 19.90 -0.53 3.64
N LEU A 88 20.39 -1.54 2.90
CA LEU A 88 19.61 -2.22 1.87
C LEU A 88 18.70 -3.28 2.50
N TRP A 89 17.40 -3.18 2.23
CA TRP A 89 16.38 -4.17 2.57
C TRP A 89 15.84 -4.85 1.33
N MET A 90 15.51 -6.14 1.43
CA MET A 90 14.94 -6.90 0.32
C MET A 90 13.58 -7.49 0.70
N PHE A 91 12.59 -7.26 -0.16
CA PHE A 91 11.28 -7.87 -0.05
C PHE A 91 11.24 -9.19 -0.83
N PHE A 92 10.74 -10.26 -0.23
CA PHE A 92 10.54 -11.54 -0.93
C PHE A 92 9.17 -12.17 -0.62
N THR A 93 8.69 -12.93 -1.60
CA THR A 93 7.56 -13.87 -1.48
C THR A 93 8.02 -15.27 -1.88
N GLU A 94 9.18 -15.69 -1.39
CA GLU A 94 9.76 -16.99 -1.74
C GLU A 94 9.16 -18.13 -0.90
N PRO A 95 8.98 -19.35 -1.45
CA PRO A 95 9.24 -19.76 -2.84
C PRO A 95 8.33 -19.13 -3.90
N LEU A 96 8.87 -18.34 -4.83
CA LEU A 96 8.01 -17.63 -5.78
C LEU A 96 7.47 -18.58 -6.87
N GLY A 97 6.16 -18.57 -7.10
CA GLY A 97 5.48 -19.34 -8.13
C GLY A 97 5.92 -19.00 -9.55
N MET A 98 5.54 -19.87 -10.49
CA MET A 98 5.86 -19.73 -11.91
C MET A 98 4.76 -20.28 -12.78
N GLU A 99 4.51 -19.64 -13.92
CA GLU A 99 3.55 -20.08 -14.93
C GLU A 99 3.70 -21.57 -15.26
N VAL A 100 2.56 -22.26 -15.38
CA VAL A 100 2.45 -23.69 -15.69
C VAL A 100 3.15 -24.05 -17.01
N SER A 101 3.24 -23.10 -17.94
CA SER A 101 3.85 -23.25 -19.27
C SER A 101 5.38 -23.24 -19.26
N SER A 102 6.03 -22.84 -18.16
CA SER A 102 7.47 -22.60 -18.13
C SER A 102 8.29 -23.87 -18.40
N GLN A 103 9.45 -23.71 -19.07
CA GLN A 103 10.37 -24.83 -19.33
C GLN A 103 10.89 -25.47 -18.04
N PHE A 104 10.93 -24.71 -16.94
CA PHE A 104 11.30 -25.21 -15.62
C PHE A 104 10.44 -26.41 -15.19
N TRP A 105 9.13 -26.37 -15.41
CA TRP A 105 8.22 -27.45 -15.00
C TRP A 105 8.32 -28.69 -15.87
N LYS A 106 8.72 -28.55 -17.15
CA LYS A 106 8.99 -29.70 -18.02
C LYS A 106 10.23 -30.47 -17.53
N ASP A 107 11.25 -29.75 -17.09
CA ASP A 107 12.49 -30.34 -16.62
C ASP A 107 12.39 -30.84 -15.16
N ASN A 108 11.51 -30.23 -14.36
CA ASN A 108 11.38 -30.50 -12.92
C ASN A 108 9.92 -30.75 -12.46
N PRO A 109 9.14 -31.66 -13.10
CA PRO A 109 7.71 -31.82 -12.82
C PRO A 109 7.41 -32.22 -11.36
N GLY A 110 8.32 -32.96 -10.73
CA GLY A 110 8.18 -33.46 -9.35
C GLY A 110 8.22 -32.38 -8.26
N LEU A 111 8.65 -31.15 -8.60
CA LEU A 111 8.77 -30.04 -7.63
C LEU A 111 7.50 -29.20 -7.51
N SER A 112 6.55 -29.37 -8.43
CA SER A 112 5.32 -28.58 -8.49
C SER A 112 4.42 -28.83 -7.27
N GLY A 113 3.85 -27.75 -6.72
CA GLY A 113 2.84 -27.77 -5.68
C GLY A 113 1.43 -27.62 -6.26
N CYS A 114 0.60 -26.78 -5.62
CA CYS A 114 -0.72 -26.45 -6.12
C CYS A 114 -0.64 -25.68 -7.46
N LYS A 115 -1.55 -25.99 -8.39
CA LYS A 115 -1.89 -25.16 -9.54
C LYS A 115 -2.91 -24.12 -9.08
N ILE A 116 -2.60 -22.85 -9.23
CA ILE A 116 -3.44 -21.75 -8.77
C ILE A 116 -3.64 -20.77 -9.92
N GLN A 117 -4.85 -20.29 -10.07
CA GLN A 117 -5.21 -19.21 -10.99
C GLN A 117 -5.87 -18.10 -10.18
N VAL A 118 -5.28 -16.90 -10.20
CA VAL A 118 -5.79 -15.74 -9.46
C VAL A 118 -6.40 -14.78 -10.47
N TYR A 119 -7.72 -14.61 -10.39
CA TYR A 119 -8.51 -13.86 -11.38
C TYR A 119 -8.26 -14.40 -12.80
N ASP A 120 -8.14 -13.50 -13.79
CA ASP A 120 -7.92 -13.86 -15.20
C ASP A 120 -6.44 -14.03 -15.56
N ARG A 121 -5.54 -14.11 -14.58
CA ARG A 121 -4.10 -14.31 -14.82
C ARG A 121 -3.81 -15.73 -15.30
N ALA A 122 -2.67 -15.90 -15.97
CA ALA A 122 -2.18 -17.23 -16.34
C ALA A 122 -2.01 -18.12 -15.09
N PRO A 123 -2.37 -19.42 -15.16
CA PRO A 123 -2.21 -20.30 -14.03
C PRO A 123 -0.72 -20.54 -13.73
N GLU A 124 -0.38 -20.56 -12.46
CA GLU A 124 0.96 -20.85 -11.97
C GLU A 124 0.98 -22.11 -11.11
N TYR A 125 2.14 -22.75 -11.02
CA TYR A 125 2.43 -23.71 -9.96
C TYR A 125 3.22 -23.02 -8.84
N SER A 126 2.81 -23.29 -7.60
CA SER A 126 3.68 -23.06 -6.44
C SER A 126 4.89 -24.00 -6.43
N LEU A 127 6.01 -23.58 -5.84
CA LEU A 127 7.15 -24.45 -5.55
C LEU A 127 6.92 -25.16 -4.20
N CYS A 128 6.88 -26.49 -4.22
CA CYS A 128 6.52 -27.25 -3.03
C CYS A 128 7.70 -27.41 -2.05
N SER A 129 7.63 -26.73 -0.91
CA SER A 129 8.63 -26.82 0.17
C SER A 129 8.74 -28.21 0.83
N SER A 130 7.81 -29.13 0.54
CA SER A 130 7.92 -30.53 0.97
C SER A 130 8.88 -31.37 0.09
N THR A 131 9.62 -30.75 -0.83
CA THR A 131 10.65 -31.41 -1.66
C THR A 131 12.04 -30.91 -1.25
N LYS A 132 13.00 -31.82 -1.12
CA LYS A 132 14.35 -31.49 -0.66
C LYS A 132 15.03 -30.46 -1.57
N GLN A 133 14.83 -30.55 -2.88
CA GLN A 133 15.42 -29.63 -3.85
C GLN A 133 14.94 -28.18 -3.65
N VAL A 134 13.66 -27.97 -3.35
CA VAL A 134 13.13 -26.63 -3.04
C VAL A 134 13.66 -26.13 -1.70
N GLN A 135 13.76 -27.00 -0.69
CA GLN A 135 14.34 -26.63 0.61
C GLN A 135 15.81 -26.21 0.49
N ASP A 136 16.60 -26.99 -0.25
CA ASP A 136 18.01 -26.71 -0.51
C ASP A 136 18.17 -25.43 -1.32
N TYR A 137 17.30 -25.18 -2.31
CA TYR A 137 17.29 -23.94 -3.08
C TYR A 137 17.05 -22.71 -2.19
N LEU A 138 16.03 -22.73 -1.33
CA LEU A 138 15.78 -21.63 -0.39
C LEU A 138 16.99 -21.40 0.51
N LYS A 139 17.45 -22.45 1.19
CA LYS A 139 18.56 -22.34 2.15
C LYS A 139 19.85 -21.86 1.48
N ASN A 140 20.26 -22.50 0.39
CA ASN A 140 21.54 -22.20 -0.27
C ASN A 140 21.47 -20.89 -1.05
N GLY A 141 20.33 -20.57 -1.67
CA GLY A 141 20.14 -19.32 -2.39
C GLY A 141 20.24 -18.11 -1.47
N PHE A 142 19.53 -18.12 -0.34
CA PHE A 142 19.62 -17.01 0.63
C PHE A 142 20.99 -16.93 1.32
N ALA A 143 21.67 -18.06 1.54
CA ALA A 143 23.05 -18.08 2.02
C ALA A 143 24.00 -17.38 1.03
N GLN A 144 23.92 -17.73 -0.25
CA GLN A 144 24.74 -17.09 -1.29
C GLN A 144 24.42 -15.60 -1.43
N LEU A 145 23.14 -15.23 -1.44
CA LEU A 145 22.71 -13.84 -1.61
C LEU A 145 23.28 -12.95 -0.50
N THR A 146 23.10 -13.34 0.76
CA THR A 146 23.52 -12.55 1.92
C THR A 146 25.03 -12.56 2.16
N ALA A 147 25.72 -13.61 1.72
CA ALA A 147 27.17 -13.64 1.68
C ALA A 147 27.73 -12.64 0.63
N LYS A 148 27.10 -12.55 -0.54
CA LYS A 148 27.54 -11.69 -1.65
C LYS A 148 27.15 -10.22 -1.46
N VAL A 149 25.93 -9.94 -1.01
CA VAL A 149 25.38 -8.58 -0.90
C VAL A 149 25.25 -8.21 0.58
N ASN A 150 25.72 -7.02 0.94
CA ASN A 150 25.49 -6.50 2.29
C ASN A 150 24.02 -6.05 2.43
N ILE A 151 23.19 -6.95 2.94
CA ILE A 151 21.75 -6.74 3.17
C ILE A 151 21.54 -6.49 4.65
N GLN A 152 20.99 -5.33 5.01
CA GLN A 152 20.66 -4.98 6.38
C GLN A 152 19.51 -5.84 6.91
N GLY A 153 18.51 -6.10 6.07
CA GLY A 153 17.44 -7.02 6.40
C GLY A 153 16.61 -7.50 5.21
N ILE A 154 15.81 -8.53 5.45
CA ILE A 154 14.79 -9.00 4.51
C ILE A 154 13.43 -8.98 5.20
N PHE A 155 12.36 -8.80 4.42
CA PHE A 155 11.01 -9.00 4.90
C PHE A 155 10.20 -9.87 3.94
N LEU A 156 9.32 -10.68 4.53
CA LEU A 156 8.69 -11.82 3.87
C LEU A 156 7.17 -11.74 3.97
N ILE A 157 6.48 -11.83 2.85
CA ILE A 157 5.07 -12.23 2.81
C ILE A 157 5.02 -13.71 2.42
N THR A 158 4.35 -14.52 3.25
CA THR A 158 4.36 -15.99 3.13
C THR A 158 2.96 -16.61 3.02
N ALA A 159 1.93 -15.79 2.84
CA ALA A 159 0.53 -16.25 2.75
C ALA A 159 -0.21 -15.74 1.50
N SER A 160 0.20 -14.61 0.92
CA SER A 160 -0.42 -14.06 -0.31
C SER A 160 0.58 -13.21 -1.13
N GLU A 161 0.13 -12.07 -1.68
CA GLU A 161 0.81 -11.18 -2.64
C GLU A 161 1.06 -11.86 -3.99
N HIS A 162 1.95 -12.85 -4.00
CA HIS A 162 2.22 -13.73 -5.14
C HIS A 162 1.90 -15.18 -4.76
N ILE A 163 1.78 -16.07 -5.76
CA ILE A 163 1.65 -17.50 -5.49
C ILE A 163 3.00 -17.97 -4.91
N ASN A 164 3.11 -18.11 -3.58
CA ASN A 164 4.40 -18.33 -2.91
C ASN A 164 4.56 -19.70 -2.23
N ASN A 165 3.47 -20.41 -1.96
CA ASN A 165 3.52 -21.78 -1.44
C ASN A 165 2.20 -22.50 -1.71
N CYS A 166 2.12 -23.79 -1.38
CA CYS A 166 0.95 -24.62 -1.68
C CYS A 166 -0.35 -24.17 -0.97
N TRP A 167 -0.25 -23.35 0.08
CA TRP A 167 -1.38 -22.78 0.83
C TRP A 167 -1.62 -21.30 0.48
N ALA A 168 -0.77 -20.66 -0.32
CA ALA A 168 -0.99 -19.28 -0.73
C ALA A 168 -2.07 -19.18 -1.80
N HIS A 169 -2.96 -18.18 -1.70
CA HIS A 169 -4.00 -17.90 -2.71
C HIS A 169 -4.92 -19.09 -3.07
N VAL A 170 -5.14 -20.05 -2.17
CA VAL A 170 -6.12 -21.13 -2.42
C VAL A 170 -7.55 -20.61 -2.22
N LEU A 171 -7.97 -19.69 -3.10
CA LEU A 171 -9.35 -19.22 -3.14
C LEU A 171 -10.23 -20.39 -3.59
N THR A 172 -11.15 -20.83 -2.73
CA THR A 172 -12.06 -21.91 -3.09
C THR A 172 -13.21 -21.41 -3.99
N LYS A 173 -13.68 -20.16 -3.83
CA LYS A 173 -14.64 -19.44 -4.71
C LYS A 173 -14.60 -17.91 -4.55
N PRO A 174 -14.14 -17.11 -5.54
CA PRO A 174 -14.14 -15.65 -5.48
C PRO A 174 -15.51 -15.01 -5.29
N GLU A 175 -16.58 -15.63 -5.83
CA GLU A 175 -17.95 -15.13 -5.68
C GLU A 175 -18.49 -15.15 -4.25
N ASN A 176 -17.86 -15.89 -3.33
CA ASN A 176 -18.28 -16.02 -1.92
C ASN A 176 -17.25 -15.44 -0.94
N PHE A 177 -16.35 -14.58 -1.41
CA PHE A 177 -15.38 -13.90 -0.55
C PHE A 177 -16.07 -12.77 0.22
N GLU A 178 -16.59 -13.06 1.41
CA GLU A 178 -17.24 -12.05 2.26
C GLU A 178 -16.22 -11.10 2.93
N SER A 179 -15.16 -11.65 3.52
CA SER A 179 -14.01 -10.90 4.07
C SER A 179 -12.86 -11.85 4.40
N ALA A 180 -11.63 -11.33 4.43
CA ALA A 180 -10.47 -12.10 4.88
C ALA A 180 -10.56 -12.48 6.37
N GLU A 181 -11.39 -11.79 7.16
CA GLU A 181 -11.63 -12.12 8.57
C GLU A 181 -12.50 -13.38 8.77
N ASN A 182 -13.37 -13.66 7.80
CA ASN A 182 -14.35 -14.75 7.88
C ASN A 182 -14.00 -15.92 6.94
N PHE A 183 -12.99 -15.76 6.08
CA PHE A 183 -12.55 -16.78 5.13
C PHE A 183 -11.28 -17.49 5.61
N TRP A 184 -11.32 -18.82 5.59
CA TRP A 184 -10.22 -19.69 6.04
C TRP A 184 -9.92 -20.77 5.01
N LEU A 185 -8.64 -20.98 4.74
CA LEU A 185 -8.18 -22.01 3.82
C LEU A 185 -8.37 -23.40 4.45
N THR A 186 -9.23 -24.22 3.84
CA THR A 186 -9.54 -25.57 4.34
C THR A 186 -8.92 -26.69 3.52
N GLU A 187 -8.55 -26.42 2.26
CA GLU A 187 -8.08 -27.44 1.32
C GLU A 187 -6.79 -27.01 0.63
N CYS A 188 -5.96 -28.00 0.31
CA CYS A 188 -4.71 -27.83 -0.44
C CYS A 188 -4.62 -28.96 -1.46
N ALA A 189 -4.54 -28.61 -2.74
CA ALA A 189 -4.52 -29.60 -3.84
C ALA A 189 -3.17 -30.33 -3.98
N CYS A 190 -2.12 -29.86 -3.31
CA CYS A 190 -0.80 -30.50 -3.37
C CYS A 190 -0.81 -31.82 -2.60
N PRO A 191 -0.45 -32.97 -3.22
CA PRO A 191 -0.52 -34.28 -2.56
C PRO A 191 0.42 -34.46 -1.35
N ARG A 192 1.41 -33.57 -1.23
CA ARG A 192 2.36 -33.52 -0.10
C ARG A 192 1.87 -32.56 0.99
N CYS A 193 1.60 -31.31 0.62
CA CYS A 193 1.23 -30.27 1.60
C CYS A 193 -0.20 -30.41 2.12
N SER A 194 -1.09 -31.14 1.45
CA SER A 194 -2.44 -31.46 1.95
C SER A 194 -2.45 -32.25 3.25
N ARG A 195 -1.32 -32.88 3.59
CA ARG A 195 -1.12 -33.67 4.82
C ARG A 195 -0.50 -32.85 5.97
N ARG A 196 -0.27 -31.55 5.74
CA ARG A 196 0.40 -30.62 6.65
C ARG A 196 -0.50 -29.44 6.92
N LYS A 197 -0.39 -28.80 8.07
CA LYS A 197 -1.10 -27.54 8.33
C LYS A 197 -0.43 -26.40 7.55
N SER A 198 -1.21 -25.41 7.14
CA SER A 198 -0.69 -24.19 6.51
C SER A 198 0.39 -23.50 7.36
N SER A 199 0.16 -23.39 8.67
CA SER A 199 1.13 -22.81 9.61
C SER A 199 2.44 -23.58 9.68
N GLU A 200 2.44 -24.90 9.51
CA GLU A 200 3.67 -25.71 9.45
C GLU A 200 4.48 -25.43 8.19
N VAL A 201 3.80 -25.21 7.05
CA VAL A 201 4.46 -24.86 5.77
C VAL A 201 5.03 -23.45 5.84
N ILE A 202 4.28 -22.48 6.38
CA ILE A 202 4.74 -21.10 6.59
C ILE A 202 5.99 -21.08 7.49
N CYS A 203 5.94 -21.76 8.64
CA CYS A 203 7.07 -21.80 9.57
C CYS A 203 8.31 -22.49 8.98
N GLU A 204 8.12 -23.57 8.21
CA GLU A 204 9.22 -24.25 7.51
C GLU A 204 9.92 -23.31 6.54
N ILE A 205 9.15 -22.60 5.70
CA ILE A 205 9.70 -21.66 4.71
C ILE A 205 10.51 -20.57 5.40
N ILE A 206 9.94 -19.91 6.42
CA ILE A 206 10.63 -18.84 7.17
C ILE A 206 11.90 -19.40 7.83
N SER A 207 11.85 -20.61 8.37
CA SER A 207 13.00 -21.26 9.02
C SER A 207 14.11 -21.61 8.04
N LEU A 208 13.78 -22.09 6.83
CA LEU A 208 14.76 -22.41 5.78
C LEU A 208 15.45 -21.15 5.28
N ILE A 209 14.67 -20.10 5.00
CA ILE A 209 15.19 -18.79 4.60
C ILE A 209 16.11 -18.24 5.68
N ARG A 210 15.67 -18.28 6.96
CA ARG A 210 16.48 -17.87 8.10
C ARG A 210 17.80 -18.63 8.17
N GLN A 211 17.79 -19.96 8.05
CA GLN A 211 19.03 -20.75 8.05
C GLN A 211 19.99 -20.30 6.95
N GLY A 212 19.47 -20.05 5.75
CA GLY A 212 20.24 -19.52 4.64
C GLY A 212 20.86 -18.16 4.98
N VAL A 213 20.02 -17.18 5.28
CA VAL A 213 20.43 -15.81 5.67
C VAL A 213 21.49 -15.83 6.77
N LYS A 214 21.25 -16.55 7.86
CA LYS A 214 22.18 -16.57 9.00
C LYS A 214 23.50 -17.28 8.69
N SER A 215 23.51 -18.23 7.76
CA SER A 215 24.76 -18.87 7.32
C SER A 215 25.59 -17.98 6.40
N GLY A 216 24.96 -17.14 5.58
CA GLY A 216 25.66 -16.18 4.72
C GLY A 216 26.08 -14.92 5.47
N ARG A 217 25.20 -14.40 6.33
CA ARG A 217 25.40 -13.15 7.08
C ARG A 217 24.55 -13.13 8.38
N PRO A 218 25.12 -13.52 9.54
CA PRO A 218 24.37 -13.64 10.80
C PRO A 218 23.66 -12.37 11.28
N GLU A 219 24.19 -11.19 10.96
CA GLU A 219 23.68 -9.89 11.40
C GLU A 219 22.41 -9.42 10.67
N THR A 220 22.16 -9.94 9.46
CA THR A 220 21.02 -9.57 8.61
C THR A 220 19.71 -9.84 9.35
N LYS A 221 18.84 -8.83 9.38
CA LYS A 221 17.51 -8.93 10.01
C LYS A 221 16.55 -9.69 9.13
N ILE A 222 15.61 -10.39 9.75
CA ILE A 222 14.57 -11.13 9.04
C ILE A 222 13.25 -10.74 9.68
N VAL A 223 12.35 -10.22 8.86
CA VAL A 223 11.03 -9.76 9.27
C VAL A 223 10.00 -10.68 8.64
N ALA A 224 9.18 -11.33 9.46
CA ALA A 224 7.99 -12.02 9.00
C ALA A 224 6.83 -11.02 9.03
N TRP A 225 6.31 -10.71 7.85
CA TRP A 225 5.14 -9.86 7.72
C TRP A 225 3.89 -10.72 7.69
N ASP A 226 2.97 -10.45 8.61
CA ASP A 226 1.72 -11.17 8.79
C ASP A 226 0.66 -10.93 7.69
N TRP A 227 1.03 -10.28 6.58
CA TRP A 227 0.14 -10.00 5.46
C TRP A 227 -0.63 -11.25 5.04
N SER A 228 -1.95 -11.18 5.18
CA SER A 228 -2.91 -12.27 4.94
C SER A 228 -2.73 -13.56 5.75
N TRP A 229 -2.01 -13.56 6.88
CA TRP A 229 -1.92 -14.74 7.77
C TRP A 229 -3.29 -15.14 8.34
N ASN A 230 -4.24 -14.21 8.43
CA ASN A 230 -5.64 -14.48 8.80
C ASN A 230 -6.39 -15.36 7.80
N MET A 231 -5.85 -15.69 6.63
CA MET A 231 -6.43 -16.76 5.81
C MET A 231 -6.03 -18.17 6.30
N ASN A 232 -4.98 -18.25 7.13
CA ASN A 232 -4.31 -19.49 7.53
C ASN A 232 -4.37 -19.76 9.04
N SER A 233 -4.47 -18.71 9.86
CA SER A 233 -4.43 -18.78 11.32
C SER A 233 -5.16 -17.61 11.97
N ASN A 234 -5.82 -17.83 13.09
CA ASN A 234 -6.51 -16.79 13.84
C ASN A 234 -5.50 -15.82 14.48
N PRO A 235 -5.71 -14.50 14.39
CA PRO A 235 -4.97 -13.54 15.23
C PRO A 235 -5.03 -13.92 16.72
N PRO A 236 -3.94 -13.74 17.49
CA PRO A 236 -2.66 -13.14 17.11
C PRO A 236 -1.68 -14.16 16.46
N TYR A 237 -2.16 -15.17 15.73
CA TYR A 237 -1.34 -16.10 14.94
C TYR A 237 -0.42 -17.03 15.75
N ARG A 238 -0.86 -17.45 16.95
CA ARG A 238 -0.04 -18.22 17.90
C ARG A 238 0.62 -19.46 17.30
N ASP A 239 -0.11 -20.22 16.49
CA ASP A 239 0.38 -21.47 15.89
C ASP A 239 1.47 -21.28 14.82
N ILE A 240 1.67 -20.03 14.35
CA ILE A 240 2.79 -19.58 13.54
C ILE A 240 3.86 -18.97 14.45
N VAL A 241 3.53 -17.89 15.17
CA VAL A 241 4.48 -17.04 15.90
C VAL A 241 5.24 -17.80 16.98
N GLU A 242 4.57 -18.68 17.74
CA GLU A 242 5.20 -19.44 18.83
C GLU A 242 6.19 -20.50 18.31
N LYS A 243 6.09 -20.88 17.03
CA LYS A 243 7.02 -21.81 16.36
C LYS A 243 8.15 -21.10 15.62
N LEU A 244 8.06 -19.78 15.42
CA LEU A 244 9.10 -19.02 14.75
C LEU A 244 10.32 -18.83 15.66
N PRO A 245 11.55 -18.96 15.12
CA PRO A 245 12.77 -18.65 15.86
C PRO A 245 12.73 -17.26 16.49
N GLU A 246 13.27 -17.10 17.70
CA GLU A 246 13.16 -15.86 18.51
C GLU A 246 13.73 -14.60 17.83
N ASP A 247 14.71 -14.76 16.95
CA ASP A 247 15.37 -13.67 16.23
C ASP A 247 14.62 -13.20 14.96
N ILE A 248 13.47 -13.81 14.64
CA ILE A 248 12.54 -13.29 13.66
C ILE A 248 11.80 -12.07 14.25
N ILE A 249 11.82 -10.96 13.52
CA ILE A 249 11.05 -9.76 13.83
C ILE A 249 9.65 -9.94 13.25
N LEU A 250 8.60 -9.62 14.01
CA LEU A 250 7.24 -9.60 13.45
C LEU A 250 6.95 -8.22 12.88
N MET A 251 6.25 -8.16 11.76
CA MET A 251 5.68 -6.92 11.26
C MET A 251 4.19 -7.12 11.07
N GLY A 252 3.40 -6.37 11.86
CA GLY A 252 1.94 -6.43 11.84
C GLY A 252 1.34 -5.26 11.06
N ASP A 253 0.22 -5.50 10.39
CA ASP A 253 -0.56 -4.46 9.71
C ASP A 253 -1.35 -3.62 10.71
N PHE A 254 -1.02 -2.32 10.80
CA PHE A 254 -1.56 -1.44 11.84
C PHE A 254 -3.08 -1.23 11.76
N GLU A 255 -3.60 -1.05 10.55
CA GLU A 255 -5.02 -0.73 10.31
C GLU A 255 -5.89 -1.97 10.06
N ARG A 256 -5.31 -3.05 9.52
CA ARG A 256 -6.08 -4.17 8.98
C ARG A 256 -6.78 -4.96 10.09
N GLY A 257 -8.03 -5.32 9.87
CA GLY A 257 -8.91 -5.91 10.88
C GLY A 257 -9.58 -4.90 11.80
N GLY A 258 -9.34 -3.59 11.59
CA GLY A 258 -10.04 -2.52 12.30
C GLY A 258 -11.53 -2.49 11.94
N LYS A 259 -12.34 -1.92 12.83
CA LYS A 259 -13.79 -1.73 12.60
C LYS A 259 -14.10 -0.24 12.56
N VAL A 260 -14.85 0.18 11.56
CA VAL A 260 -15.39 1.54 11.46
C VAL A 260 -16.91 1.48 11.40
N LYS A 261 -17.56 2.53 11.89
CA LYS A 261 -19.00 2.69 11.75
C LYS A 261 -19.31 3.71 10.64
N LEU A 262 -19.88 3.23 9.55
CA LEU A 262 -20.37 4.06 8.44
C LEU A 262 -21.89 4.02 8.46
N LEU A 263 -22.51 5.16 8.78
CA LEU A 263 -23.96 5.26 9.01
C LEU A 263 -24.42 4.29 10.11
N ASP A 264 -25.29 3.34 9.80
CA ASP A 264 -25.79 2.29 10.70
C ASP A 264 -25.02 0.96 10.58
N LYS A 265 -24.01 0.88 9.70
CA LYS A 265 -23.24 -0.33 9.42
C LYS A 265 -21.87 -0.32 10.08
N GLU A 266 -21.46 -1.47 10.58
CA GLU A 266 -20.08 -1.74 10.98
C GLU A 266 -19.33 -2.39 9.83
N ILE A 267 -18.20 -1.82 9.45
CA ILE A 267 -17.40 -2.25 8.30
C ILE A 267 -15.97 -2.55 8.76
N THR A 268 -15.40 -3.61 8.18
CA THR A 268 -14.01 -4.00 8.44
C THR A 268 -13.06 -3.25 7.51
N VAL A 269 -11.99 -2.71 8.07
CA VAL A 269 -10.85 -2.16 7.33
C VAL A 269 -9.95 -3.32 6.92
N GLU A 270 -9.96 -3.65 5.63
CA GLU A 270 -9.19 -4.77 5.05
C GLU A 270 -7.90 -4.34 4.35
N GLU A 271 -7.59 -3.05 4.37
CA GLU A 271 -6.44 -2.47 3.68
C GLU A 271 -5.76 -1.40 4.55
N TYR A 272 -4.59 -0.91 4.13
CA TYR A 272 -3.98 0.23 4.82
C TYR A 272 -4.83 1.48 4.64
N SER A 273 -4.97 2.24 5.71
CA SER A 273 -5.84 3.41 5.71
C SER A 273 -5.19 4.58 6.44
N LEU A 274 -5.32 5.77 5.86
CA LEU A 274 -5.06 7.03 6.56
C LEU A 274 -6.36 7.61 7.14
N MET A 275 -7.52 7.24 6.59
CA MET A 275 -8.84 7.64 7.07
C MET A 275 -9.28 6.89 8.34
N TYR A 276 -8.70 5.72 8.60
CA TYR A 276 -8.81 5.01 9.86
C TYR A 276 -7.50 5.17 10.65
N ALA A 277 -7.59 5.84 11.79
CA ALA A 277 -6.43 6.14 12.64
C ALA A 277 -5.80 4.90 13.29
N GLY A 278 -6.55 3.80 13.45
CA GLY A 278 -6.11 2.58 14.13
C GLY A 278 -5.69 2.80 15.60
N PRO A 279 -4.93 1.86 16.18
CA PRO A 279 -4.63 0.53 15.64
C PRO A 279 -5.87 -0.36 15.63
N SER A 280 -5.88 -1.35 14.74
CA SER A 280 -6.87 -2.43 14.78
C SER A 280 -6.75 -3.25 16.06
N ASP A 281 -7.85 -3.89 16.48
CA ASP A 281 -7.83 -4.78 17.64
C ASP A 281 -6.92 -5.99 17.40
N ARG A 282 -6.86 -6.48 16.15
CA ARG A 282 -5.84 -7.45 15.70
C ARG A 282 -4.42 -7.01 16.06
N PHE A 283 -4.03 -5.81 15.65
CA PHE A 283 -2.67 -5.33 15.89
C PHE A 283 -2.40 -5.14 17.39
N LYS A 284 -3.40 -4.69 18.16
CA LYS A 284 -3.29 -4.60 19.63
C LYS A 284 -3.08 -5.98 20.26
N ASP A 285 -3.80 -6.99 19.81
CA ASP A 285 -3.68 -8.36 20.31
C ASP A 285 -2.28 -8.94 20.04
N GLU A 286 -1.72 -8.68 18.86
CA GLU A 286 -0.34 -9.07 18.52
C GLU A 286 0.70 -8.35 19.39
N VAL A 287 0.56 -7.03 19.56
CA VAL A 287 1.45 -6.25 20.42
C VAL A 287 1.39 -6.77 21.86
N SER A 288 0.19 -7.00 22.40
CA SER A 288 -0.03 -7.55 23.73
C SER A 288 0.62 -8.94 23.87
N ALA A 289 0.49 -9.79 22.84
CA ALA A 289 1.02 -11.15 22.85
C ALA A 289 2.54 -11.21 22.74
N TYR A 290 3.18 -10.33 21.96
CA TYR A 290 4.57 -10.55 21.52
C TYR A 290 5.56 -9.40 21.73
N SER A 291 5.12 -8.17 21.99
CA SER A 291 6.06 -7.03 22.09
C SER A 291 7.02 -7.13 23.29
N SER A 292 6.64 -7.89 24.33
CA SER A 292 7.44 -8.06 25.55
C SER A 292 8.63 -9.01 25.37
N ASN A 293 8.56 -9.96 24.44
CA ASN A 293 9.58 -11.00 24.22
C ASN A 293 10.13 -11.03 22.80
N ARG A 294 9.58 -10.25 21.87
CA ARG A 294 10.00 -10.22 20.48
C ARG A 294 9.99 -8.80 19.93
N LYS A 295 10.94 -8.50 19.05
CA LYS A 295 10.94 -7.23 18.31
C LYS A 295 9.78 -7.22 17.32
N MET A 296 9.06 -6.10 17.30
CA MET A 296 8.00 -5.84 16.36
C MET A 296 8.28 -4.59 15.54
N PHE A 297 7.87 -4.65 14.28
CA PHE A 297 7.76 -3.54 13.35
C PHE A 297 6.27 -3.25 13.08
N ILE A 298 5.97 -2.02 12.69
CA ILE A 298 4.67 -1.64 12.17
C ILE A 298 4.72 -1.58 10.65
N ARG A 299 3.71 -2.12 9.99
CA ARG A 299 3.39 -1.77 8.62
C ARG A 299 2.18 -0.86 8.57
N SER A 300 2.34 0.30 7.94
CA SER A 300 1.28 1.31 7.69
C SER A 300 1.68 2.15 6.47
N GLN A 301 0.90 3.15 6.07
CA GLN A 301 1.30 4.14 5.07
C GLN A 301 1.45 5.51 5.71
N LEU A 302 2.39 6.33 5.23
CA LEU A 302 2.61 7.69 5.73
C LEU A 302 1.97 8.76 4.87
N ASN A 303 2.16 8.71 3.54
CA ASN A 303 1.73 9.78 2.64
C ASN A 303 0.34 9.53 2.08
N THR A 304 0.15 8.39 1.41
CA THR A 304 -1.09 8.01 0.73
C THR A 304 -1.35 6.52 0.89
N THR A 305 -2.59 6.12 0.66
CA THR A 305 -3.06 4.73 0.53
C THR A 305 -3.75 4.62 -0.83
N HIS A 306 -4.31 3.45 -1.16
CA HIS A 306 -5.22 3.34 -2.30
C HIS A 306 -6.49 4.20 -2.16
N GLU A 307 -6.80 4.72 -0.95
CA GLU A 307 -7.91 5.66 -0.73
C GLU A 307 -7.77 6.91 -1.61
N LEU A 308 -6.53 7.39 -1.81
CA LEU A 308 -6.19 8.38 -2.83
C LEU A 308 -4.66 8.46 -3.00
N ASN A 309 -4.14 7.80 -4.02
CA ASN A 309 -2.71 7.73 -4.38
C ASN A 309 -2.31 8.66 -5.54
N SER A 310 -3.27 9.38 -6.14
CA SER A 310 -3.00 10.37 -7.19
C SER A 310 -2.65 11.77 -6.64
N VAL A 311 -2.28 11.86 -5.35
CA VAL A 311 -1.81 13.08 -4.66
C VAL A 311 -0.50 12.77 -3.92
N CYS A 312 0.22 13.79 -3.46
CA CYS A 312 1.52 13.60 -2.79
C CYS A 312 1.38 13.11 -1.35
N ASN A 313 0.35 13.55 -0.63
CA ASN A 313 0.01 13.11 0.72
C ASN A 313 -1.47 13.39 1.06
N LEU A 314 -2.00 12.73 2.09
CA LEU A 314 -3.25 13.12 2.74
C LEU A 314 -2.93 13.85 4.06
N PRO A 315 -3.53 15.02 4.34
CA PRO A 315 -3.23 15.83 5.53
C PRO A 315 -3.87 15.28 6.82
N MET A 316 -3.79 13.95 7.02
CA MET A 316 -4.31 13.21 8.17
C MET A 316 -3.34 13.28 9.36
N ILE A 317 -2.96 14.50 9.71
CA ILE A 317 -1.84 14.80 10.62
C ILE A 317 -2.12 14.30 12.03
N ILE A 318 -3.38 14.40 12.49
CA ILE A 318 -3.75 13.93 13.82
C ILE A 318 -3.67 12.41 13.88
N SER A 319 -4.19 11.72 12.86
CA SER A 319 -4.09 10.26 12.73
C SER A 319 -2.64 9.79 12.69
N VAL A 320 -1.79 10.37 11.84
CA VAL A 320 -0.37 10.00 11.75
C VAL A 320 0.35 10.19 13.09
N PHE A 321 0.12 11.31 13.79
CA PHE A 321 0.69 11.53 15.12
C PHE A 321 0.27 10.42 16.11
N ARG A 322 -1.02 10.05 16.15
CA ARG A 322 -1.53 9.03 17.07
C ARG A 322 -0.98 7.64 16.77
N LYS A 323 -0.76 7.30 15.50
CA LYS A 323 -0.08 6.06 15.09
C LYS A 323 1.34 6.00 15.64
N LEU A 324 2.11 7.08 15.48
CA LEU A 324 3.49 7.17 15.98
C LEU A 324 3.55 7.17 17.51
N LYS A 325 2.59 7.83 18.17
CA LYS A 325 2.45 7.79 19.63
C LYS A 325 2.20 6.37 20.13
N TYR A 326 1.27 5.64 19.53
CA TYR A 326 1.03 4.24 19.90
C TYR A 326 2.29 3.40 19.70
N ALA A 327 2.98 3.56 18.56
CA ALA A 327 4.24 2.87 18.28
C ALA A 327 5.31 3.14 19.36
N TYR A 328 5.40 4.40 19.82
CA TYR A 328 6.33 4.81 20.87
C TYR A 328 5.99 4.17 22.21
N GLU A 329 4.71 4.23 22.61
CA GLU A 329 4.22 3.71 23.88
C GLU A 329 4.32 2.18 23.97
N THR A 330 4.29 1.48 22.83
CA THR A 330 4.37 0.02 22.74
C THR A 330 5.76 -0.52 22.40
N GLY A 331 6.78 0.34 22.34
CA GLY A 331 8.16 -0.08 22.15
C GLY A 331 8.46 -0.66 20.76
N ILE A 332 7.69 -0.26 19.74
CA ILE A 332 7.92 -0.71 18.36
C ILE A 332 9.28 -0.23 17.85
N SER A 333 10.03 -1.17 17.28
CA SER A 333 11.45 -1.00 16.95
C SER A 333 11.72 -0.60 15.50
N GLY A 334 10.71 -0.67 14.64
CA GLY A 334 10.85 -0.30 13.24
C GLY A 334 9.52 -0.15 12.51
N CYS A 335 9.57 0.39 11.31
CA CYS A 335 8.41 0.61 10.48
C CYS A 335 8.74 0.50 8.99
N MET A 336 7.73 0.08 8.24
CA MET A 336 7.66 0.28 6.79
C MET A 336 6.42 1.12 6.51
N PHE A 337 6.64 2.37 6.09
CA PHE A 337 5.58 3.36 5.87
C PHE A 337 5.32 3.72 4.40
N THR A 338 5.85 2.89 3.51
CA THR A 338 5.67 2.99 2.06
C THR A 338 5.44 1.61 1.49
N TRP A 339 4.74 1.54 0.36
CA TRP A 339 4.70 0.35 -0.48
C TRP A 339 5.38 0.62 -1.82
N ASN A 340 4.87 0.06 -2.92
CA ASN A 340 5.24 0.45 -4.28
C ASN A 340 4.74 1.86 -4.68
N PHE A 341 4.03 2.55 -3.77
CA PHE A 341 3.65 3.96 -3.85
C PHE A 341 3.82 4.66 -2.48
N ALA A 342 3.31 5.91 -2.35
CA ALA A 342 3.43 6.78 -1.17
C ALA A 342 4.89 7.25 -0.88
N SER A 343 5.73 7.27 -1.92
CA SER A 343 7.18 7.39 -1.81
C SER A 343 7.74 8.82 -1.97
N GLU A 344 6.93 9.85 -1.75
CA GLU A 344 7.41 11.24 -1.75
C GLU A 344 8.07 11.61 -0.41
N VAL A 345 9.29 12.13 -0.45
CA VAL A 345 10.06 12.50 0.77
C VAL A 345 9.79 13.93 1.24
N ASP A 346 9.33 14.79 0.34
CA ASP A 346 9.09 16.21 0.62
C ASP A 346 7.60 16.47 0.85
N THR A 347 7.12 15.98 2.00
CA THR A 347 5.74 16.13 2.46
C THR A 347 5.72 16.47 3.95
N LEU A 348 4.65 17.14 4.40
CA LEU A 348 4.40 17.37 5.82
C LEU A 348 4.39 16.06 6.64
N ASN A 349 3.89 14.95 6.09
CA ASN A 349 3.78 13.67 6.81
C ASN A 349 5.18 13.07 7.09
N VAL A 350 6.11 13.19 6.12
CA VAL A 350 7.51 12.77 6.30
C VAL A 350 8.24 13.70 7.27
N PHE A 351 8.01 15.01 7.19
CA PHE A 351 8.54 15.95 8.17
C PHE A 351 8.07 15.64 9.60
N LEU A 352 6.79 15.31 9.76
CA LEU A 352 6.18 14.89 11.02
C LEU A 352 6.91 13.67 11.58
N LEU A 353 7.08 12.60 10.79
CA LEU A 353 7.80 11.39 11.21
C LEU A 353 9.23 11.74 11.69
N ASN A 354 9.99 12.49 10.90
CA ASN A 354 11.37 12.84 11.20
C ASN A 354 11.46 13.66 12.50
N LYS A 355 10.58 14.65 12.68
CA LYS A 355 10.50 15.44 13.91
C LYS A 355 10.09 14.57 15.10
N PHE A 356 9.11 13.68 14.92
CA PHE A 356 8.57 12.84 15.99
C PHE A 356 9.65 11.93 16.56
N VAL A 357 10.36 11.18 15.70
CA VAL A 357 11.44 10.28 16.11
C VAL A 357 12.56 11.03 16.86
N LYS A 358 12.85 12.28 16.49
CA LYS A 358 13.91 13.09 17.12
C LYS A 358 13.51 13.75 18.42
N THR A 359 12.24 14.09 18.59
CA THR A 359 11.82 15.05 19.63
C THR A 359 10.71 14.55 20.55
N TYR A 360 9.93 13.55 20.14
CA TYR A 360 8.84 13.06 20.97
C TYR A 360 9.39 12.28 22.16
N ASN A 361 8.92 12.63 23.35
CA ASN A 361 9.29 12.03 24.62
C ASN A 361 8.10 11.93 25.58
N GLY A 362 6.88 11.83 25.03
CA GLY A 362 5.64 11.76 25.81
C GLY A 362 4.98 13.11 26.09
N GLN A 363 5.26 14.14 25.29
CA GLN A 363 4.59 15.43 25.40
C GLN A 363 3.10 15.32 25.04
N ASP A 364 2.31 16.29 25.53
CA ASP A 364 0.91 16.47 25.12
C ASP A 364 0.76 16.66 23.59
N GLU A 365 -0.31 16.09 23.02
CA GLU A 365 -0.61 16.11 21.58
C GLU A 365 -0.71 17.55 21.05
N THR A 366 -1.46 18.43 21.73
CA THR A 366 -1.66 19.81 21.27
C THR A 366 -0.35 20.58 21.32
N ARG A 367 0.43 20.43 22.39
CA ARG A 367 1.75 21.05 22.51
C ARG A 367 2.68 20.61 21.38
N TRP A 368 2.77 19.30 21.13
CA TRP A 368 3.69 18.78 20.11
C TRP A 368 3.28 19.21 18.69
N LEU A 369 1.97 19.19 18.40
CA LEU A 369 1.44 19.66 17.11
C LEU A 369 1.66 21.16 16.88
N ASN A 370 1.63 22.00 17.93
CA ASN A 370 2.00 23.41 17.83
C ASN A 370 3.46 23.56 17.38
N GLU A 371 4.38 22.78 17.98
CA GLU A 371 5.79 22.79 17.61
C GLU A 371 6.04 22.21 16.21
N LEU A 372 5.18 21.30 15.74
CA LEU A 372 5.20 20.79 14.36
C LEU A 372 4.80 21.90 13.38
N ALA A 373 3.67 22.58 13.61
CA ALA A 373 3.15 23.62 12.72
C ALA A 373 4.14 24.79 12.59
N ILE A 374 4.72 25.26 13.70
CA ILE A 374 5.75 26.31 13.69
C ILE A 374 7.02 25.82 12.98
N GLY A 375 7.40 24.55 13.22
CA GLY A 375 8.61 23.98 12.63
C GLY A 375 8.53 23.85 11.10
N TYR A 376 7.35 23.54 10.58
CA TYR A 376 7.15 23.31 9.14
C TYR A 376 6.78 24.60 8.39
N PHE A 377 5.82 25.38 8.89
CA PHE A 377 5.33 26.60 8.21
C PHE A 377 6.01 27.90 8.68
N GLY A 378 6.86 27.83 9.69
CA GLY A 378 7.53 28.99 10.28
C GLY A 378 6.71 29.68 11.38
N LYS A 379 7.32 30.69 12.02
CA LYS A 379 6.75 31.36 13.21
C LYS A 379 5.60 32.33 12.92
N SER A 380 5.31 32.61 11.65
CA SER A 380 4.27 33.56 11.24
C SER A 380 2.86 32.96 11.22
N VAL A 381 2.73 31.64 11.19
CA VAL A 381 1.42 30.98 11.24
C VAL A 381 0.83 31.06 12.64
N VAL A 382 -0.50 31.01 12.74
CA VAL A 382 -1.21 30.83 14.01
C VAL A 382 -1.43 29.32 14.21
N PRO A 383 -0.61 28.63 15.02
CA PRO A 383 -0.56 27.16 15.05
C PRO A 383 -1.91 26.53 15.42
N GLU A 384 -2.66 27.15 16.32
CA GLU A 384 -3.95 26.65 16.78
C GLU A 384 -4.95 26.53 15.61
N LYS A 385 -4.89 27.46 14.65
CA LYS A 385 -5.77 27.43 13.46
C LYS A 385 -5.30 26.42 12.41
N VAL A 386 -4.00 26.15 12.34
CA VAL A 386 -3.45 25.07 11.50
C VAL A 386 -3.94 23.72 12.02
N ILE A 387 -3.84 23.51 13.33
CA ILE A 387 -4.29 22.29 14.00
C ILE A 387 -5.81 22.12 13.88
N GLU A 388 -6.57 23.21 13.97
CA GLU A 388 -8.01 23.17 13.71
C GLU A 388 -8.31 22.64 12.30
N ALA A 389 -7.60 23.10 11.26
CA ALA A 389 -7.76 22.60 9.91
C ALA A 389 -7.38 21.12 9.78
N TRP A 390 -6.28 20.69 10.40
CA TRP A 390 -5.88 19.28 10.44
C TRP A 390 -6.94 18.39 11.09
N ARG A 391 -7.50 18.80 12.23
CA ARG A 391 -8.60 18.07 12.87
C ARG A 391 -9.82 17.93 11.96
N LEU A 392 -10.15 18.97 11.20
CA LEU A 392 -11.27 18.92 10.25
C LEU A 392 -11.01 17.98 9.07
N PHE A 393 -9.76 17.85 8.59
CA PHE A 393 -9.41 16.81 7.60
C PHE A 393 -9.59 15.41 8.18
N ASP A 394 -9.07 15.17 9.38
CA ASP A 394 -9.24 13.89 10.08
C ASP A 394 -10.73 13.56 10.32
N GLU A 395 -11.54 14.54 10.74
CA GLU A 395 -12.99 14.38 10.92
C GLU A 395 -13.73 14.09 9.61
N ALA A 396 -13.39 14.78 8.53
CA ALA A 396 -13.98 14.55 7.22
C ALA A 396 -13.63 13.15 6.68
N GLY A 397 -12.37 12.72 6.89
CA GLY A 397 -11.87 11.41 6.47
C GLY A 397 -12.67 10.23 7.02
N HIS A 398 -13.28 10.36 8.21
CA HIS A 398 -14.16 9.33 8.77
C HIS A 398 -15.38 8.99 7.90
N TYR A 399 -15.76 9.87 6.97
CA TYR A 399 -16.84 9.63 6.02
C TYR A 399 -16.37 9.01 4.70
N TYR A 400 -15.07 8.72 4.54
CA TYR A 400 -14.61 7.96 3.39
C TYR A 400 -15.33 6.60 3.36
N PRO A 401 -15.96 6.19 2.23
CA PRO A 401 -16.69 4.92 2.12
C PRO A 401 -15.79 3.68 2.15
N VAL A 402 -14.94 3.53 3.16
CA VAL A 402 -14.05 2.38 3.34
C VAL A 402 -14.93 1.14 3.50
N ASN A 403 -14.93 0.30 2.46
CA ASN A 403 -15.83 -0.83 2.34
C ASN A 403 -15.05 -2.08 1.93
N GLY A 404 -14.26 -2.57 2.89
CA GLY A 404 -13.19 -3.52 2.63
C GLY A 404 -12.30 -3.04 1.48
N ASN A 405 -11.93 -3.98 0.61
CA ASN A 405 -11.14 -3.69 -0.59
C ASN A 405 -12.00 -3.15 -1.75
N LYS A 406 -13.33 -3.14 -1.66
CA LYS A 406 -14.18 -2.85 -2.83
C LYS A 406 -14.12 -1.38 -3.25
N PHE A 407 -14.48 -0.48 -2.35
CA PHE A 407 -14.48 0.95 -2.68
C PHE A 407 -13.04 1.46 -2.90
N VAL A 408 -12.10 1.03 -2.06
CA VAL A 408 -10.69 1.46 -2.13
C VAL A 408 -10.05 1.15 -3.48
N TYR A 409 -10.28 -0.05 -4.04
CA TYR A 409 -9.68 -0.43 -5.32
C TYR A 409 -10.57 -0.09 -6.52
N PHE A 410 -11.89 -0.26 -6.46
CA PHE A 410 -12.74 -0.22 -7.65
C PHE A 410 -13.56 1.08 -7.80
N ALA A 411 -13.53 1.99 -6.82
CA ALA A 411 -14.13 3.31 -7.00
C ALA A 411 -13.24 4.21 -7.86
N PRO A 412 -13.83 5.19 -8.60
CA PRO A 412 -13.07 6.05 -9.49
C PRO A 412 -12.23 7.14 -8.79
N VAL A 413 -12.13 7.12 -7.46
CA VAL A 413 -11.53 8.21 -6.65
C VAL A 413 -10.19 8.71 -7.19
N ASN A 414 -9.31 7.79 -7.58
CA ASN A 414 -7.96 8.08 -8.05
C ASN A 414 -7.89 8.70 -9.46
N TYR A 415 -8.95 8.58 -10.26
CA TYR A 415 -9.02 9.03 -11.66
C TYR A 415 -10.30 9.83 -11.98
N ALA A 416 -11.11 10.15 -10.96
CA ALA A 416 -12.41 10.79 -11.09
C ALA A 416 -12.37 12.11 -11.90
N PRO A 417 -11.35 12.99 -11.73
CA PRO A 417 -11.26 14.21 -12.53
C PRO A 417 -11.10 14.00 -14.04
N ALA A 418 -10.66 12.82 -14.48
CA ALA A 418 -10.54 12.45 -15.89
C ALA A 418 -11.60 11.43 -16.34
N TYR A 419 -12.42 10.90 -15.42
CA TYR A 419 -13.45 9.91 -15.72
C TYR A 419 -14.68 10.54 -16.39
N ASP A 420 -15.11 10.02 -17.52
CA ASP A 420 -16.24 10.56 -18.29
C ASP A 420 -17.59 10.37 -17.56
N LEU A 421 -18.45 11.39 -17.56
CA LEU A 421 -19.87 11.22 -17.26
C LEU A 421 -20.56 10.59 -18.48
N LYS A 422 -20.54 9.25 -18.56
CA LYS A 422 -21.05 8.50 -19.71
C LYS A 422 -22.56 8.62 -19.87
N LEU A 423 -23.04 8.78 -21.11
CA LEU A 423 -24.48 8.76 -21.42
C LEU A 423 -25.07 7.35 -21.44
N ASN A 424 -24.26 6.37 -21.86
CA ASN A 424 -24.60 4.95 -21.98
C ASN A 424 -23.55 4.12 -21.23
N PHE A 425 -24.00 3.05 -20.59
CA PHE A 425 -23.22 2.15 -19.75
C PHE A 425 -23.24 0.76 -20.37
N ASP A 426 -22.06 0.21 -20.64
CA ASP A 426 -21.92 -1.14 -21.21
C ASP A 426 -21.74 -2.23 -20.14
N GLY A 427 -21.56 -1.83 -18.88
CA GLY A 427 -21.36 -2.75 -17.76
C GLY A 427 -19.94 -3.32 -17.70
N SER A 428 -18.98 -2.69 -18.37
CA SER A 428 -17.57 -3.07 -18.29
C SER A 428 -17.05 -2.94 -16.85
N PRO A 429 -16.26 -3.92 -16.37
CA PRO A 429 -15.62 -3.86 -15.04
C PRO A 429 -14.81 -2.59 -14.82
N MET A 430 -14.86 -2.00 -13.63
CA MET A 430 -14.11 -0.77 -13.34
C MET A 430 -12.60 -1.01 -13.40
N GLY A 431 -12.16 -2.21 -12.99
CA GLY A 431 -10.75 -2.51 -12.75
C GLY A 431 -10.21 -1.76 -11.53
N PRO A 432 -9.05 -2.18 -10.99
CA PRO A 432 -8.50 -1.58 -9.78
C PRO A 432 -7.88 -0.20 -10.07
N CYS A 433 -7.78 0.63 -9.04
CA CYS A 433 -7.39 2.05 -9.12
C CYS A 433 -5.93 2.30 -9.53
N ASP A 434 -5.12 1.25 -9.62
CA ASP A 434 -3.73 1.20 -10.04
C ASP A 434 -3.56 0.57 -11.44
N SER A 435 -4.67 0.23 -12.11
CA SER A 435 -4.66 -0.39 -13.44
C SER A 435 -4.02 0.52 -14.49
N ARG A 436 -3.23 -0.10 -15.38
CA ARG A 436 -2.69 0.56 -16.60
C ARG A 436 -3.71 0.58 -17.73
N GLU A 437 -4.68 -0.32 -17.71
CA GLU A 437 -5.75 -0.43 -18.70
C GLU A 437 -6.84 0.65 -18.51
N PRO A 438 -7.71 0.88 -19.52
CA PRO A 438 -8.88 1.72 -19.37
C PRO A 438 -9.84 1.20 -18.28
N HIS A 439 -10.47 2.11 -17.55
CA HIS A 439 -11.50 1.78 -16.56
C HIS A 439 -12.89 1.67 -17.19
N GLY A 440 -13.68 0.70 -16.74
CA GLY A 440 -15.05 0.49 -17.19
C GLY A 440 -16.07 1.41 -16.54
N ASP A 441 -17.32 0.94 -16.42
CA ASP A 441 -18.44 1.72 -15.88
C ASP A 441 -19.43 0.95 -14.98
N CYS A 442 -19.05 -0.24 -14.53
CA CYS A 442 -19.80 -1.00 -13.53
C CYS A 442 -19.49 -0.51 -12.10
N LEU A 443 -20.02 0.64 -11.68
CA LEU A 443 -19.76 1.18 -10.33
C LEU A 443 -20.20 0.22 -9.21
N GLU A 444 -21.11 -0.71 -9.47
CA GLU A 444 -21.51 -1.74 -8.50
C GLU A 444 -20.33 -2.54 -7.95
N GLU A 445 -19.21 -2.67 -8.69
CA GLU A 445 -18.00 -3.34 -8.19
C GLU A 445 -17.38 -2.67 -6.95
N SER A 446 -17.64 -1.37 -6.78
CA SER A 446 -17.19 -0.58 -5.64
C SER A 446 -18.15 -0.62 -4.44
N PHE A 447 -19.37 -1.15 -4.61
CA PHE A 447 -20.44 -0.96 -3.64
C PHE A 447 -20.28 -1.78 -2.37
N GLY A 448 -19.64 -2.95 -2.43
CA GLY A 448 -19.47 -3.86 -1.29
C GLY A 448 -20.77 -4.02 -0.47
N ALA A 449 -20.70 -3.75 0.84
CA ALA A 449 -21.86 -3.78 1.74
C ALA A 449 -22.73 -2.50 1.76
N LEU A 450 -22.38 -1.47 0.98
CA LEU A 450 -23.06 -0.18 0.93
C LEU A 450 -23.96 -0.09 -0.31
N SER A 451 -25.06 0.65 -0.20
CA SER A 451 -25.88 1.04 -1.35
C SER A 451 -25.31 2.30 -2.01
N ILE A 452 -25.74 2.57 -3.24
CA ILE A 452 -25.39 3.81 -3.93
C ILE A 452 -25.82 5.06 -3.15
N ASP A 453 -26.96 5.01 -2.45
CA ASP A 453 -27.48 6.12 -1.66
C ASP A 453 -26.60 6.39 -0.43
N GLU A 454 -26.18 5.33 0.24
CA GLU A 454 -25.26 5.43 1.39
C GLU A 454 -23.89 5.95 0.96
N ILE A 455 -23.37 5.51 -0.20
CA ILE A 455 -22.11 6.01 -0.75
C ILE A 455 -22.22 7.51 -1.07
N ILE A 456 -23.31 7.93 -1.71
CA ILE A 456 -23.55 9.36 -2.00
C ILE A 456 -23.61 10.16 -0.69
N GLU A 457 -24.37 9.72 0.30
CA GLU A 457 -24.48 10.42 1.61
C GLU A 457 -23.11 10.54 2.30
N LEU A 458 -22.30 9.48 2.27
CA LEU A 458 -20.95 9.50 2.83
C LEU A 458 -20.03 10.46 2.06
N LEU A 459 -20.08 10.45 0.73
CA LEU A 459 -19.30 11.36 -0.12
C LEU A 459 -19.74 12.82 0.03
N GLU A 460 -21.02 13.11 0.24
CA GLU A 460 -21.51 14.45 0.58
C GLU A 460 -20.89 14.96 1.89
N LYS A 461 -20.92 14.13 2.95
CA LYS A 461 -20.31 14.47 4.24
C LYS A 461 -18.79 14.64 4.14
N LEU A 462 -18.12 13.73 3.43
CA LEU A 462 -16.68 13.81 3.17
C LEU A 462 -16.33 15.11 2.44
N THR A 463 -16.98 15.39 1.30
CA THR A 463 -16.65 16.56 0.47
C THR A 463 -16.96 17.87 1.18
N ALA A 464 -18.07 17.97 1.90
CA ALA A 464 -18.42 19.16 2.68
C ALA A 464 -17.42 19.42 3.81
N GLY A 465 -17.09 18.39 4.59
CA GLY A 465 -16.11 18.47 5.68
C GLY A 465 -14.72 18.83 5.16
N TRP A 466 -14.28 18.17 4.09
CA TRP A 466 -12.97 18.38 3.48
C TRP A 466 -12.85 19.78 2.86
N LYS A 467 -13.92 20.30 2.24
CA LYS A 467 -13.93 21.67 1.72
C LYS A 467 -13.75 22.71 2.83
N ASN A 468 -14.48 22.54 3.94
CA ASN A 468 -14.34 23.40 5.11
C ASN A 468 -12.92 23.36 5.69
N ALA A 469 -12.32 22.17 5.77
CA ALA A 469 -10.92 22.01 6.18
C ALA A 469 -9.97 22.76 5.23
N CYS A 470 -10.11 22.57 3.91
CA CYS A 470 -9.34 23.28 2.89
C CYS A 470 -9.45 24.80 3.00
N ASP A 471 -10.67 25.34 3.19
CA ASP A 471 -10.89 26.78 3.27
C ASP A 471 -10.19 27.40 4.48
N LYS A 472 -10.27 26.73 5.63
CA LYS A 472 -9.54 27.14 6.84
C LYS A 472 -8.03 27.01 6.63
N TYR A 473 -7.58 25.93 6.00
CA TYR A 473 -6.16 25.69 5.77
C TYR A 473 -5.56 26.78 4.87
N VAL A 474 -6.16 27.06 3.70
CA VAL A 474 -5.77 28.13 2.79
C VAL A 474 -5.79 29.50 3.48
N LYS A 475 -6.80 29.77 4.31
CA LYS A 475 -6.88 31.04 5.06
C LYS A 475 -5.71 31.24 6.03
N VAL A 476 -5.16 30.16 6.59
CA VAL A 476 -4.12 30.23 7.62
C VAL A 476 -2.71 30.20 7.03
N ILE A 477 -2.47 29.37 6.01
CA ILE A 477 -1.11 29.18 5.44
C ILE A 477 -0.95 29.71 4.00
N GLY A 478 -1.99 30.32 3.44
CA GLY A 478 -2.00 30.81 2.06
C GLY A 478 -2.01 29.68 1.03
N ARG A 479 -1.93 30.04 -0.26
CA ARG A 479 -1.76 29.07 -1.34
C ARG A 479 -0.29 28.65 -1.46
N ASN A 480 -0.05 27.35 -1.35
CA ASN A 480 1.24 26.69 -1.51
C ASN A 480 1.02 25.21 -1.89
N SER A 481 2.11 24.44 -2.01
CA SER A 481 2.08 23.02 -2.36
C SER A 481 1.20 22.16 -1.43
N GLU A 482 1.23 22.40 -0.11
CA GLU A 482 0.41 21.65 0.85
C GLU A 482 -1.08 21.91 0.66
N THR A 483 -1.48 23.17 0.48
CA THR A 483 -2.89 23.50 0.23
C THR A 483 -3.35 23.07 -1.16
N ASP A 484 -2.47 23.14 -2.16
CA ASP A 484 -2.76 22.72 -3.53
C ASP A 484 -3.01 21.22 -3.56
N ASN A 485 -2.16 20.44 -2.88
CA ASN A 485 -2.33 19.00 -2.70
C ASN A 485 -3.65 18.66 -1.97
N ALA A 486 -3.95 19.32 -0.85
CA ALA A 486 -5.19 19.08 -0.10
C ALA A 486 -6.46 19.44 -0.91
N LEU A 487 -6.39 20.48 -1.72
CA LEU A 487 -7.47 20.87 -2.63
C LEU A 487 -7.62 19.92 -3.80
N THR A 488 -6.52 19.37 -4.35
CA THR A 488 -6.62 18.30 -5.34
C THR A 488 -7.34 17.08 -4.78
N ALA A 489 -7.07 16.69 -3.52
CA ALA A 489 -7.83 15.64 -2.87
C ALA A 489 -9.33 15.96 -2.77
N TYR A 490 -9.68 17.20 -2.38
CA TYR A 490 -11.07 17.67 -2.41
C TYR A 490 -11.70 17.50 -3.80
N HIS A 491 -11.02 17.94 -4.87
CA HIS A 491 -11.55 17.88 -6.22
C HIS A 491 -11.73 16.44 -6.71
N CYS A 492 -10.85 15.51 -6.32
CA CYS A 492 -11.02 14.07 -6.56
C CYS A 492 -12.28 13.54 -5.86
N PHE A 493 -12.50 13.87 -4.58
CA PHE A 493 -13.70 13.44 -3.86
C PHE A 493 -14.98 14.07 -4.42
N ARG A 494 -14.94 15.34 -4.84
CA ARG A 494 -16.09 16.03 -5.44
C ARG A 494 -16.44 15.45 -6.81
N SER A 495 -15.46 15.22 -7.68
CA SER A 495 -15.70 14.52 -8.94
C SER A 495 -16.23 13.11 -8.72
N THR A 496 -15.76 12.41 -7.67
CA THR A 496 -16.29 11.09 -7.31
C THR A 496 -17.78 11.18 -6.98
N LEU A 497 -18.18 12.11 -6.10
CA LEU A 497 -19.58 12.33 -5.76
C LEU A 497 -20.44 12.57 -7.01
N ASN A 498 -20.00 13.49 -7.89
CA ASN A 498 -20.69 13.78 -9.14
C ASN A 498 -20.84 12.54 -10.04
N ILE A 499 -19.84 11.66 -10.08
CA ILE A 499 -19.91 10.40 -10.83
C ILE A 499 -20.98 9.45 -10.26
N TYR A 500 -21.08 9.28 -8.94
CA TYR A 500 -22.10 8.41 -8.34
C TYR A 500 -23.50 9.00 -8.48
N GLU A 501 -23.68 10.31 -8.28
CA GLU A 501 -24.96 10.98 -8.51
C GLU A 501 -25.40 10.85 -9.98
N TRP A 502 -24.45 11.06 -10.91
CA TRP A 502 -24.70 10.87 -12.34
C TRP A 502 -25.09 9.43 -12.63
N TYR A 503 -24.36 8.46 -12.10
CA TYR A 503 -24.62 7.04 -12.30
C TYR A 503 -26.03 6.65 -11.85
N LYS A 504 -26.39 7.04 -10.62
CA LYS A 504 -27.70 6.79 -10.01
C LYS A 504 -28.84 7.30 -10.89
N ASP A 505 -28.69 8.53 -11.41
CA ASP A 505 -29.75 9.17 -12.17
C ASP A 505 -29.78 8.78 -13.66
N ARG A 506 -28.60 8.61 -14.27
CA ARG A 506 -28.44 8.39 -15.72
C ARG A 506 -28.64 6.94 -16.12
N LYS A 507 -28.10 5.96 -15.37
CA LYS A 507 -28.16 4.53 -15.73
C LYS A 507 -29.59 4.01 -16.01
N PRO A 508 -30.65 4.37 -15.25
CA PRO A 508 -32.02 3.96 -15.59
C PRO A 508 -32.64 4.75 -16.75
N ARG A 509 -32.03 5.85 -17.19
CA ARG A 509 -32.57 6.81 -18.19
C ARG A 509 -31.66 7.01 -19.40
N GLN A 510 -30.88 6.00 -19.78
CA GLN A 510 -29.85 6.10 -20.84
C GLN A 510 -30.42 6.49 -22.21
N ASN A 511 -31.70 6.21 -22.47
CA ASN A 511 -32.37 6.55 -23.73
C ASN A 511 -33.09 7.90 -23.68
N GLU A 512 -33.07 8.59 -22.54
CA GLU A 512 -33.74 9.88 -22.36
C GLU A 512 -32.77 11.05 -22.62
N PRO A 513 -33.28 12.24 -22.99
CA PRO A 513 -32.49 13.46 -23.00
C PRO A 513 -31.88 13.78 -21.63
N VAL A 514 -30.82 14.60 -21.61
CA VAL A 514 -30.21 15.05 -20.36
C VAL A 514 -31.20 15.88 -19.54
N SER A 515 -31.52 15.43 -18.33
CA SER A 515 -32.48 16.08 -17.44
C SER A 515 -31.93 17.37 -16.83
N ASP A 516 -32.79 18.25 -16.31
CA ASP A 516 -32.32 19.45 -15.61
C ASP A 516 -31.54 19.14 -14.32
N TYR A 517 -31.80 17.99 -13.70
CA TYR A 517 -31.00 17.50 -12.58
C TYR A 517 -29.59 17.09 -13.06
N GLN A 518 -29.50 16.33 -14.14
CA GLN A 518 -28.22 15.94 -14.76
C GLN A 518 -27.39 17.16 -15.21
N LYS A 519 -28.04 18.22 -15.72
CA LYS A 519 -27.37 19.48 -16.05
C LYS A 519 -26.76 20.16 -14.82
N LYS A 520 -27.38 20.05 -13.65
CA LYS A 520 -26.79 20.58 -12.39
C LYS A 520 -25.53 19.82 -12.01
N ILE A 521 -25.52 18.49 -12.15
CA ILE A 521 -24.32 17.67 -11.91
C ILE A 521 -23.22 18.06 -12.89
N ILE A 522 -23.54 18.25 -14.19
CA ILE A 522 -22.57 18.68 -15.19
C ILE A 522 -22.01 20.07 -14.86
N ALA A 523 -22.85 21.01 -14.44
CA ALA A 523 -22.43 22.36 -14.06
C ALA A 523 -21.48 22.33 -12.85
N ASP A 524 -21.81 21.56 -11.81
CA ASP A 524 -20.94 21.38 -10.66
C ASP A 524 -19.60 20.76 -11.04
N GLU A 525 -19.61 19.73 -11.89
CA GLU A 525 -18.38 19.09 -12.35
C GLU A 525 -17.52 20.06 -13.19
N LEU A 526 -18.12 20.88 -14.04
CA LEU A 526 -17.40 21.92 -14.78
C LEU A 526 -16.72 22.92 -13.84
N ASP A 527 -17.42 23.40 -12.81
CA ASP A 527 -16.86 24.33 -11.83
C ASP A 527 -15.72 23.69 -11.02
N ASN A 528 -15.90 22.42 -10.62
CA ASN A 528 -14.89 21.63 -9.92
C ASN A 528 -13.61 21.45 -10.77
N LEU A 529 -13.76 21.06 -12.04
CA LEU A 529 -12.65 20.79 -12.95
C LEU A 529 -11.91 22.07 -13.36
N ASN A 530 -12.61 23.18 -13.58
CA ASN A 530 -11.97 24.48 -13.86
C ASN A 530 -11.09 24.91 -12.69
N SER A 531 -11.57 24.73 -11.44
CA SER A 531 -10.80 25.01 -10.23
C SER A 531 -9.57 24.11 -10.12
N LEU A 532 -9.72 22.81 -10.38
CA LEU A 532 -8.62 21.85 -10.32
C LEU A 532 -7.55 22.12 -11.37
N LYS A 533 -7.94 22.47 -12.60
CA LYS A 533 -7.01 22.71 -13.72
C LYS A 533 -5.95 23.76 -13.37
N GLU A 534 -6.33 24.84 -12.69
CA GLU A 534 -5.39 25.87 -12.25
C GLU A 534 -4.34 25.31 -11.28
N ILE A 535 -4.76 24.40 -10.39
CA ILE A 535 -3.88 23.76 -9.41
C ILE A 535 -2.88 22.83 -10.10
N LEU A 536 -3.35 21.98 -11.00
CA LEU A 536 -2.50 21.01 -11.71
C LEU A 536 -1.39 21.67 -12.54
N SER A 537 -1.60 22.91 -12.99
CA SER A 537 -0.58 23.66 -13.71
C SER A 537 0.63 24.08 -12.85
N ARG A 538 0.49 24.07 -11.51
CA ARG A 538 1.51 24.54 -10.57
C ARG A 538 2.35 23.42 -9.94
N ASP A 539 1.83 22.20 -9.92
CA ASP A 539 2.53 21.04 -9.35
C ASP A 539 2.30 19.79 -10.20
N SER A 540 3.33 19.41 -10.96
CA SER A 540 3.28 18.25 -11.85
C SER A 540 3.24 16.91 -11.12
N ARG A 541 3.44 16.88 -9.80
CA ARG A 541 3.34 15.63 -9.03
C ARG A 541 1.88 15.18 -8.87
N LEU A 542 0.94 16.12 -8.92
CA LEU A 542 -0.47 15.88 -8.72
C LEU A 542 -1.09 15.15 -9.93
N GLY A 543 -1.87 14.11 -9.66
CA GLY A 543 -2.49 13.26 -10.66
C GLY A 543 -1.64 12.10 -11.15
N PHE A 544 -0.36 12.02 -10.77
CA PHE A 544 0.50 10.89 -11.09
C PHE A 544 0.33 9.75 -10.09
N ASN A 545 0.00 8.55 -10.56
CA ASN A 545 -0.10 7.35 -9.73
C ASN A 545 1.19 6.52 -9.85
N LEU A 546 1.90 6.38 -8.73
CA LEU A 546 3.22 5.73 -8.67
C LEU A 546 3.20 4.24 -8.99
N GLU A 547 2.11 3.54 -8.69
CA GLU A 547 2.01 2.10 -8.93
C GLU A 547 1.66 1.81 -10.40
N ALA A 548 0.68 2.55 -10.92
CA ALA A 548 0.29 2.47 -12.32
C ALA A 548 1.37 3.02 -13.27
N ARG A 549 2.28 3.87 -12.77
CA ARG A 549 3.30 4.60 -13.54
C ARG A 549 2.71 5.49 -14.64
N LYS A 550 1.53 6.07 -14.40
CA LYS A 550 0.85 6.98 -15.34
C LYS A 550 0.12 8.11 -14.61
N TYR A 551 -0.14 9.19 -15.34
CA TYR A 551 -1.10 10.19 -14.88
C TYR A 551 -2.53 9.62 -14.99
N MET A 552 -3.23 9.60 -13.86
CA MET A 552 -4.66 9.29 -13.79
C MET A 552 -5.51 10.50 -14.17
N PHE A 553 -4.98 11.69 -13.91
CA PHE A 553 -5.48 12.95 -14.43
C PHE A 553 -4.31 13.93 -14.55
N ASN A 554 -4.44 14.88 -15.47
CA ASN A 554 -3.50 15.98 -15.69
C ASN A 554 -4.29 17.11 -16.38
N PRO A 555 -3.68 18.30 -16.64
CA PRO A 555 -4.40 19.39 -17.29
C PRO A 555 -5.06 19.03 -18.63
N GLU A 556 -4.43 18.17 -19.44
CA GLU A 556 -4.95 17.75 -20.76
C GLU A 556 -6.16 16.82 -20.65
N LEU A 557 -6.10 15.83 -19.77
CA LEU A 557 -7.20 14.89 -19.51
C LEU A 557 -8.41 15.61 -18.91
N VAL A 558 -8.16 16.55 -17.97
CA VAL A 558 -9.20 17.40 -17.40
C VAL A 558 -9.85 18.28 -18.47
N GLU A 559 -9.06 18.91 -19.35
CA GLU A 559 -9.59 19.72 -20.45
C GLU A 559 -10.44 18.89 -21.43
N THR A 560 -10.01 17.66 -21.69
CA THR A 560 -10.76 16.70 -22.51
C THR A 560 -12.13 16.40 -21.90
N LYS A 561 -12.19 16.16 -20.59
CA LYS A 561 -13.47 15.97 -19.88
C LYS A 561 -14.34 17.23 -19.93
N ILE A 562 -13.78 18.41 -19.66
CA ILE A 562 -14.49 19.70 -19.77
C ILE A 562 -15.11 19.89 -21.16
N ALA A 563 -14.36 19.61 -22.23
CA ALA A 563 -14.83 19.75 -23.60
C ALA A 563 -15.98 18.77 -23.92
N LYS A 564 -15.96 17.55 -23.37
CA LYS A 564 -17.08 16.59 -23.49
C LYS A 564 -18.31 17.08 -22.73
N LEU A 565 -18.14 17.54 -21.49
CA LEU A 565 -19.24 18.04 -20.65
C LEU A 565 -19.94 19.26 -21.26
N LYS A 566 -19.19 20.20 -21.85
CA LYS A 566 -19.77 21.36 -22.55
C LYS A 566 -20.68 20.97 -23.72
N LYS A 567 -20.39 19.86 -24.40
CA LYS A 567 -21.26 19.33 -25.48
C LYS A 567 -22.58 18.74 -24.96
N LEU A 568 -22.63 18.37 -23.68
CA LEU A 568 -23.83 17.86 -23.01
C LEU A 568 -24.72 18.99 -22.45
N MET A 569 -24.24 20.24 -22.49
CA MET A 569 -24.95 21.45 -22.06
C MET A 569 -25.36 22.27 -23.30
N PRO A 570 -26.43 21.89 -24.02
CA PRO A 570 -26.95 22.65 -25.15
C PRO A 570 -27.59 23.98 -24.75
#